data_AF-A0A4V0I789-F1
#
_entry.id   AF-A0A4V0I789-F1
#
_cell.length_a   1.000
_cell.length_b   1.000
_cell.length_c   1.000
_cell.angle_alpha   90.00
_cell.angle_beta   90.00
_cell.angle_gamma   90.00
#
_symmetry.space_group_name_H-M   'P 1'
#
loop_
_entity.id
_entity.type
_entity.pdbx_description
1 polymer ?
#
loop_
_entity_poly.entity_id
_entity_poly.type
_entity_poly.pdbx_seq_one_letter_code
_entity_poly.pdbx_strand_id
1 'polypeptide(L)'
;MAGVSSAGGRWAFRLAPYDIRTCLDFAPTGGRLVKQLLTKTGHELWLELNGHPATPIRPERTPHQVLARGGSLMGNVEDPTVLWARCVRHTERLIEELHFHCVRTDALGVSLAWKDGASTAGLCKLPGSSDRFDELLDRTRNPPPRHVPRPARRNVRLELAARRSRKSIPQYSAVGCGNSTRTSNSTQRIPLYATAGR
;
A
#
# COMPACT_ATOMS: atom_id res chain seq x y z
N MET A 1 -20.98 -11.84 -21.18
CA MET A 1 -20.90 -10.38 -21.41
C MET A 1 -19.86 -9.80 -20.46
N ALA A 2 -18.66 -9.50 -20.96
CA ALA A 2 -17.62 -8.79 -20.22
C ALA A 2 -17.05 -7.74 -21.16
N GLY A 3 -17.70 -6.57 -21.19
CA GLY A 3 -17.29 -5.40 -21.97
C GLY A 3 -16.72 -4.35 -21.03
N VAL A 4 -15.57 -3.80 -21.40
CA VAL A 4 -14.83 -2.71 -20.74
C VAL A 4 -14.44 -2.99 -19.28
N SER A 5 -13.18 -3.37 -19.12
CA SER A 5 -12.50 -3.84 -17.90
C SER A 5 -12.48 -2.90 -16.68
N SER A 6 -13.09 -1.71 -16.74
CA SER A 6 -13.07 -0.71 -15.64
C SER A 6 -14.44 -0.15 -15.25
N ALA A 7 -15.51 -0.49 -15.96
CA ALA A 7 -16.82 0.14 -15.85
C ALA A 7 -17.82 -0.71 -15.05
N GLY A 8 -17.60 -0.87 -13.74
CA GLY A 8 -18.56 -1.52 -12.86
C GLY A 8 -19.93 -0.80 -12.80
N GLY A 9 -20.95 -1.43 -12.20
CA GLY A 9 -22.38 -1.04 -12.25
C GLY A 9 -22.76 0.42 -11.94
N ARG A 10 -21.88 1.23 -11.34
CA ARG A 10 -22.08 2.69 -11.22
C ARG A 10 -22.12 3.41 -12.57
N TRP A 11 -21.31 2.98 -13.54
CA TRP A 11 -21.30 3.58 -14.87
C TRP A 11 -22.58 3.21 -15.62
N ALA A 12 -22.97 1.93 -15.56
CA ALA A 12 -24.24 1.46 -16.11
C ALA A 12 -25.44 2.25 -15.56
N PHE A 13 -25.47 2.53 -14.25
CA PHE A 13 -26.53 3.35 -13.65
C PHE A 13 -26.59 4.79 -14.20
N ARG A 14 -25.44 5.43 -14.46
CA ARG A 14 -25.39 6.80 -15.02
C ARG A 14 -25.76 6.86 -16.50
N LEU A 15 -25.52 5.77 -17.22
CA LEU A 15 -25.76 5.66 -18.66
C LEU A 15 -27.18 5.18 -18.99
N ALA A 16 -27.82 4.44 -18.08
CA ALA A 16 -29.17 3.90 -18.27
C ALA A 16 -30.24 4.96 -18.62
N PRO A 17 -30.24 6.18 -18.05
CA PRO A 17 -31.20 7.23 -18.44
C PRO A 17 -31.07 7.70 -19.89
N TYR A 18 -29.93 7.44 -20.54
CA TYR A 18 -29.65 7.79 -21.94
C TYR A 18 -29.79 6.58 -22.88
N ASP A 19 -30.32 5.46 -22.37
CA ASP A 19 -30.46 4.17 -23.04
C ASP A 19 -29.14 3.58 -23.59
N ILE A 20 -28.01 3.97 -23.00
CA ILE A 20 -26.70 3.44 -23.37
C ILE A 20 -26.42 2.20 -22.49
N ARG A 21 -26.59 1.00 -23.06
CA ARG A 21 -26.49 -0.27 -22.32
C ARG A 21 -25.33 -1.13 -22.78
N THR A 22 -24.91 -0.97 -24.01
CA THR A 22 -23.82 -1.73 -24.62
C THR A 22 -22.67 -0.81 -25.03
N CYS A 23 -21.52 -1.41 -25.30
CA CYS A 23 -20.38 -0.67 -25.87
C CYS A 23 -20.72 -0.11 -27.27
N LEU A 24 -21.62 -0.78 -27.99
CA LEU A 24 -22.08 -0.37 -29.32
C LEU A 24 -22.95 0.90 -29.24
N ASP A 25 -23.79 1.03 -28.20
CA ASP A 25 -24.60 2.24 -27.95
C ASP A 25 -23.72 3.40 -27.48
N PHE A 26 -22.63 3.08 -26.78
CA PHE A 26 -21.71 4.05 -26.19
C PHE A 26 -20.81 4.74 -27.23
N ALA A 27 -20.36 4.02 -28.27
CA ALA A 27 -19.48 4.56 -29.31
C ALA A 27 -20.06 5.79 -30.07
N PRO A 28 -21.32 5.77 -30.56
CA PRO A 28 -21.92 6.91 -31.26
C PRO A 28 -22.34 8.05 -30.32
N THR A 29 -22.26 7.86 -29.00
CA THR A 29 -22.62 8.90 -28.04
C THR A 29 -21.67 10.10 -28.19
N GLY A 30 -22.16 11.34 -28.11
CA GLY A 30 -21.30 12.52 -28.20
C GLY A 30 -20.25 12.56 -27.08
N GLY A 31 -18.97 12.67 -27.42
CA GLY A 31 -17.86 12.65 -26.44
C GLY A 31 -17.94 13.73 -25.35
N ARG A 32 -18.62 14.87 -25.61
CA ARG A 32 -18.91 15.91 -24.60
C ARG A 32 -19.85 15.40 -23.50
N LEU A 33 -20.93 14.70 -23.89
CA LEU A 33 -21.89 14.11 -22.95
C LEU A 33 -21.20 13.04 -22.09
N VAL A 34 -20.41 12.18 -22.72
CA VAL A 34 -19.62 11.16 -22.00
C VAL A 34 -18.68 11.81 -20.97
N LYS A 35 -17.98 12.88 -21.34
CA LYS A 35 -17.08 13.60 -20.42
C LYS A 35 -17.83 14.23 -19.24
N GLN A 36 -19.06 14.70 -19.45
CA GLN A 36 -19.90 15.23 -18.37
C GLN A 36 -20.40 14.13 -17.43
N LEU A 37 -20.81 12.98 -17.96
CA LEU A 37 -21.39 11.88 -17.17
C LEU A 37 -20.35 11.02 -16.45
N LEU A 38 -19.26 10.69 -17.16
CA LEU A 38 -18.25 9.72 -16.75
C LEU A 38 -16.87 10.33 -16.53
N THR A 39 -16.75 11.65 -16.57
CA THR A 39 -15.52 12.42 -16.35
C THR A 39 -14.43 12.11 -17.39
N LYS A 40 -13.17 12.34 -17.04
CA LYS A 40 -12.01 12.15 -17.93
C LYS A 40 -11.88 10.68 -18.36
N THR A 41 -11.98 9.74 -17.43
CA THR A 41 -11.75 8.31 -17.72
C THR A 41 -12.78 7.74 -18.69
N GLY A 42 -14.06 8.14 -18.59
CA GLY A 42 -15.07 7.72 -19.56
C GLY A 42 -14.86 8.33 -20.93
N HIS A 43 -14.37 9.58 -21.00
CA HIS A 43 -14.04 10.22 -22.27
C HIS A 43 -12.82 9.57 -22.94
N GLU A 44 -11.80 9.20 -22.18
CA GLU A 44 -10.64 8.45 -22.70
C GLU A 44 -11.08 7.09 -23.27
N LEU A 45 -11.99 6.39 -22.60
CA LEU A 45 -12.56 5.16 -23.15
C LEU A 45 -13.35 5.40 -24.45
N TRP A 46 -14.13 6.48 -24.52
CA TRP A 46 -14.86 6.85 -25.74
C TRP A 46 -13.92 7.14 -26.90
N LEU A 47 -12.79 7.82 -26.63
CA LEU A 47 -11.74 8.03 -27.63
C LEU A 47 -11.19 6.70 -28.15
N GLU A 48 -10.82 5.77 -27.26
CA GLU A 48 -10.30 4.45 -27.63
C GLU A 48 -11.30 3.66 -28.50
N LEU A 49 -12.59 3.67 -28.14
CA LEU A 49 -13.64 2.99 -28.90
C LEU A 49 -13.87 3.60 -30.29
N ASN A 50 -13.55 4.87 -30.47
CA ASN A 50 -13.59 5.56 -31.75
C ASN A 50 -12.23 5.57 -32.48
N GLY A 51 -11.28 4.74 -32.05
CA GLY A 51 -9.97 4.58 -32.70
C GLY A 51 -8.97 5.68 -32.40
N HIS A 52 -9.23 6.53 -31.40
CA HIS A 52 -8.30 7.54 -30.93
C HIS A 52 -7.52 7.01 -29.72
N PRO A 53 -6.20 6.77 -29.84
CA PRO A 53 -5.40 6.29 -28.73
C PRO A 53 -5.36 7.35 -27.62
N ALA A 54 -5.81 7.00 -26.43
CA ALA A 54 -5.88 7.88 -25.26
C ALA A 54 -4.97 7.40 -24.13
N THR A 55 -4.88 6.08 -23.90
CA THR A 55 -4.01 5.50 -22.87
C THR A 55 -2.74 4.93 -23.51
N PRO A 56 -1.56 5.48 -23.22
CA PRO A 56 -0.32 4.95 -23.78
C PRO A 56 -0.07 3.53 -23.28
N ILE A 57 0.32 2.65 -24.19
CA ILE A 57 0.79 1.30 -23.84
C ILE A 57 2.06 1.46 -23.00
N ARG A 58 2.02 0.97 -21.76
CA ARG A 58 3.18 0.98 -20.87
C ARG A 58 3.93 -0.33 -21.03
N PRO A 59 5.18 -0.34 -21.53
CA PRO A 59 5.95 -1.57 -21.69
C PRO A 59 6.35 -2.16 -20.33
N GLU A 60 6.40 -1.32 -19.30
CA GLU A 60 6.76 -1.71 -17.95
C GLU A 60 5.57 -1.59 -16.99
N ARG A 61 5.53 -2.49 -16.02
CA ARG A 61 4.54 -2.44 -14.94
C ARG A 61 4.77 -1.17 -14.12
N THR A 62 3.71 -0.37 -13.98
CA THR A 62 3.78 0.82 -13.12
C THR A 62 4.09 0.39 -11.69
N PRO A 63 5.07 1.02 -11.02
CA PRO A 63 5.41 0.66 -9.65
C PRO A 63 4.21 0.77 -8.70
N HIS A 64 4.15 -0.15 -7.74
CA HIS A 64 3.10 -0.15 -6.71
C HIS A 64 3.12 1.18 -5.94
N GLN A 65 1.99 1.90 -5.94
CA GLN A 65 1.83 3.13 -5.16
C GLN A 65 1.46 2.82 -3.71
N VAL A 66 0.74 1.73 -3.51
CA VAL A 66 0.30 1.22 -2.21
C VAL A 66 0.52 -0.28 -2.20
N LEU A 67 1.09 -0.78 -1.09
CA LEU A 67 1.16 -2.21 -0.80
C LEU A 67 0.25 -2.47 0.39
N ALA A 68 -0.68 -3.42 0.24
CA ALA A 68 -1.65 -3.71 1.27
C ALA A 68 -1.65 -5.19 1.63
N ARG A 69 -1.78 -5.46 2.93
CA ARG A 69 -1.93 -6.80 3.49
C ARG A 69 -3.12 -6.80 4.44
N GLY A 70 -4.01 -7.74 4.20
CA GLY A 70 -5.22 -7.87 4.97
C GLY A 70 -5.96 -9.13 4.60
N GLY A 71 -7.09 -9.34 5.26
CA GLY A 71 -7.93 -10.48 4.97
C GLY A 71 -9.20 -10.46 5.77
N SER A 72 -10.13 -11.32 5.35
CA SER A 72 -11.30 -11.61 6.16
C SER A 72 -10.85 -12.34 7.43
N LEU A 73 -11.28 -11.84 8.58
CA LEU A 73 -11.17 -12.49 9.86
C LEU A 73 -12.28 -13.56 9.89
N MET A 74 -11.97 -14.75 9.38
CA MET A 74 -12.88 -15.91 9.35
C MET A 74 -13.67 -16.03 10.66
N GLY A 75 -14.97 -15.67 10.63
CA GLY A 75 -15.85 -15.72 11.79
C GLY A 75 -16.19 -14.36 12.39
N ASN A 76 -16.60 -14.36 13.65
CA ASN A 76 -16.84 -13.15 14.44
C ASN A 76 -15.65 -12.97 15.39
N VAL A 77 -14.84 -11.94 15.18
CA VAL A 77 -13.79 -11.61 16.16
C VAL A 77 -14.29 -10.47 17.04
N GLU A 78 -14.46 -10.75 18.33
CA GLU A 78 -14.85 -9.77 19.36
C GLU A 78 -13.67 -9.49 20.31
N ASP A 79 -12.76 -10.45 20.51
CA ASP A 79 -11.58 -10.31 21.38
C ASP A 79 -10.53 -9.36 20.76
N PRO A 80 -10.19 -8.24 21.43
CA PRO A 80 -9.13 -7.34 21.02
C PRO A 80 -7.76 -8.00 20.89
N THR A 81 -7.47 -9.04 21.68
CA THR A 81 -6.21 -9.78 21.64
C THR A 81 -6.05 -10.53 20.31
N VAL A 82 -7.14 -11.12 19.82
CA VAL A 82 -7.15 -11.79 18.52
C VAL A 82 -6.99 -10.78 17.38
N LEU A 83 -7.65 -9.61 17.47
CA LEU A 83 -7.43 -8.52 16.50
C LEU A 83 -5.98 -8.07 16.49
N TRP A 84 -5.38 -7.92 17.67
CA TRP A 84 -3.98 -7.54 17.82
C TRP A 84 -3.03 -8.57 17.21
N ALA A 85 -3.22 -9.86 17.50
CA ALA A 85 -2.42 -10.94 16.91
C ALA A 85 -2.53 -10.96 15.36
N ARG A 86 -3.69 -10.59 14.82
CA ARG A 86 -3.89 -10.46 13.37
C ARG A 86 -3.16 -9.23 12.82
N CYS A 87 -3.19 -8.09 13.51
CA CYS A 87 -2.39 -6.91 13.15
C CYS A 87 -0.90 -7.24 13.08
N VAL A 88 -0.35 -7.93 14.09
CA VAL A 88 1.05 -8.39 14.12
C VAL A 88 1.37 -9.19 12.86
N ARG A 89 0.58 -10.25 12.59
CA ARG A 89 0.80 -11.12 11.42
C ARG A 89 0.65 -10.40 10.08
N HIS A 90 -0.26 -9.43 9.98
CA HIS A 90 -0.40 -8.62 8.78
C HIS A 90 0.77 -7.65 8.61
N THR A 91 1.36 -7.17 9.70
CA THR A 91 2.55 -6.30 9.69
C THR A 91 3.77 -7.07 9.21
N GLU A 92 4.00 -8.29 9.71
CA GLU A 92 5.09 -9.18 9.24
C GLU A 92 5.00 -9.38 7.72
N ARG A 93 3.82 -9.78 7.24
CA ARG A 93 3.56 -10.00 5.80
C ARG A 93 3.66 -8.73 4.95
N LEU A 94 3.41 -7.57 5.56
CA LEU A 94 3.56 -6.29 4.87
C LEU A 94 5.04 -5.97 4.68
N ILE A 95 5.87 -6.24 5.68
CA ILE A 95 7.32 -6.03 5.62
C ILE A 95 7.97 -6.97 4.62
N GLU A 96 7.57 -8.24 4.60
CA GLU A 96 8.01 -9.18 3.56
C GLU A 96 7.75 -8.62 2.15
N GLU A 97 6.58 -8.00 1.94
CA GLU A 97 6.22 -7.39 0.67
C GLU A 97 7.01 -6.11 0.37
N LEU A 98 7.25 -5.27 1.38
CA LEU A 98 8.10 -4.08 1.26
C LEU A 98 9.52 -4.46 0.85
N HIS A 99 10.07 -5.50 1.48
CA HIS A 99 11.40 -6.04 1.16
C HIS A 99 11.43 -6.65 -0.24
N PHE A 100 10.45 -7.48 -0.59
CA PHE A 100 10.35 -8.09 -1.92
C PHE A 100 10.36 -7.05 -3.05
N HIS A 101 9.70 -5.90 -2.83
CA HIS A 101 9.65 -4.82 -3.81
C HIS A 101 10.78 -3.77 -3.65
N CYS A 102 11.69 -3.92 -2.69
CA CYS A 102 12.74 -2.95 -2.38
C CYS A 102 12.20 -1.52 -2.18
N VAL A 103 11.17 -1.38 -1.35
CA VAL A 103 10.51 -0.10 -1.06
C VAL A 103 10.31 0.11 0.43
N ARG A 104 10.24 1.37 0.85
CA ARG A 104 9.89 1.79 2.20
C ARG A 104 8.59 2.58 2.19
N THR A 105 7.97 2.72 3.36
CA THR A 105 6.71 3.46 3.52
C THR A 105 6.85 4.66 4.44
N ASP A 106 6.18 5.76 4.07
CA ASP A 106 6.07 6.99 4.86
C ASP A 106 4.74 7.10 5.61
N ALA A 107 3.79 6.20 5.33
CA ALA A 107 2.49 6.20 5.96
C ALA A 107 1.86 4.82 5.99
N LEU A 108 1.31 4.46 7.14
CA LEU A 108 0.60 3.23 7.39
C LEU A 108 -0.89 3.50 7.58
N GLY A 109 -1.70 2.91 6.71
CA GLY A 109 -3.16 2.88 6.82
C GLY A 109 -3.63 1.61 7.53
N VAL A 110 -4.59 1.73 8.43
CA VAL A 110 -5.29 0.61 9.07
C VAL A 110 -6.78 0.76 8.82
N SER A 111 -7.41 -0.26 8.24
CA SER A 111 -8.85 -0.30 8.08
C SER A 111 -9.45 -1.57 8.67
N LEU A 112 -10.61 -1.40 9.30
CA LEU A 112 -11.44 -2.43 9.90
C LEU A 112 -12.84 -2.34 9.30
N ALA A 113 -13.40 -3.49 8.91
CA ALA A 113 -14.79 -3.59 8.47
C ALA A 113 -15.57 -4.60 9.32
N TRP A 114 -16.82 -4.27 9.61
CA TRP A 114 -17.74 -5.04 10.45
C TRP A 114 -18.80 -5.77 9.61
N LYS A 115 -19.48 -6.75 10.23
CA LYS A 115 -20.52 -7.56 9.56
C LYS A 115 -21.72 -6.76 9.09
N ASP A 116 -22.02 -5.66 9.77
CA ASP A 116 -23.12 -4.75 9.43
C ASP A 116 -22.80 -3.84 8.22
N GLY A 117 -21.63 -4.01 7.60
CA GLY A 117 -21.17 -3.20 6.47
C GLY A 117 -20.54 -1.87 6.88
N ALA A 118 -20.53 -1.54 8.18
CA ALA A 118 -19.78 -0.38 8.64
C ALA A 118 -18.27 -0.65 8.50
N SER A 119 -17.49 0.43 8.37
CA SER A 119 -16.03 0.35 8.38
C SER A 119 -15.41 1.57 9.04
N THR A 120 -14.16 1.43 9.46
CA THR A 120 -13.35 2.52 10.02
C THR A 120 -11.93 2.37 9.52
N ALA A 121 -11.36 3.48 9.05
CA ALA A 121 -10.07 3.49 8.38
C ALA A 121 -9.29 4.75 8.75
N GLY A 122 -7.98 4.59 8.96
CA GLY A 122 -7.13 5.60 9.59
C GLY A 122 -5.74 5.52 9.00
N LEU A 123 -5.06 6.66 8.92
CA LEU A 123 -3.76 6.78 8.29
C LEU A 123 -2.81 7.47 9.26
N CYS A 124 -1.69 6.81 9.55
CA CYS A 124 -0.62 7.35 10.36
C CYS A 124 0.59 7.65 9.47
N LYS A 125 1.13 8.87 9.53
CA LYS A 125 2.41 9.18 8.89
C LYS A 125 3.55 8.74 9.80
N LEU A 126 4.60 8.20 9.19
CA LEU A 126 5.84 7.84 9.86
C LEU A 126 6.78 9.06 9.87
N PRO A 127 7.64 9.20 10.90
CA PRO A 127 8.63 10.28 10.97
C PRO A 127 9.63 10.27 9.80
N GLY A 128 9.90 9.09 9.26
CA GLY A 128 10.71 8.86 8.07
C GLY A 128 10.28 7.59 7.36
N SER A 129 10.78 7.38 6.14
CA SER A 129 10.48 6.18 5.37
C SER A 129 11.09 4.95 6.03
N SER A 130 10.24 3.99 6.38
CA SER A 130 10.63 2.81 7.15
C SER A 130 10.03 1.52 6.59
N ASP A 131 10.70 0.42 6.86
CA ASP A 131 10.31 -0.98 6.69
C ASP A 131 10.48 -1.76 8.00
N ARG A 132 10.79 -1.06 9.11
CA ARG A 132 11.06 -1.68 10.41
C ARG A 132 9.80 -2.15 11.11
N PHE A 133 9.87 -3.36 11.66
CA PHE A 133 8.72 -4.03 12.28
C PHE A 133 8.17 -3.30 13.51
N ASP A 134 9.05 -2.93 14.43
CA ASP A 134 8.72 -2.18 15.64
C ASP A 134 8.03 -0.85 15.31
N GLU A 135 8.62 -0.09 14.40
CA GLU A 135 8.07 1.22 13.99
C GLU A 135 6.69 1.09 13.35
N LEU A 136 6.49 0.11 12.46
CA LEU A 136 5.19 -0.12 11.82
C LEU A 136 4.15 -0.66 12.80
N LEU A 137 4.54 -1.61 13.65
CA LEU A 137 3.64 -2.24 14.61
C LEU A 137 3.15 -1.22 15.65
N ASP A 138 4.01 -0.35 16.16
CA ASP A 138 3.62 0.72 17.09
C ASP A 138 2.58 1.66 16.47
N ARG A 139 2.67 1.93 15.16
CA ARG A 139 1.65 2.74 14.45
C ARG A 139 0.31 2.02 14.28
N THR A 140 0.29 0.69 14.33
CA THR A 140 -0.98 -0.06 14.32
C THR A 140 -1.74 -0.01 15.65
N ARG A 141 -1.05 0.25 16.77
CA ARG A 141 -1.69 0.39 18.11
C ARG A 141 -2.43 1.70 18.29
N ASN A 142 -1.86 2.77 17.75
CA ASN A 142 -2.37 4.14 17.86
C ASN A 142 -2.76 4.71 16.49
N PRO A 143 -3.73 4.10 15.77
CA PRO A 143 -4.33 4.78 14.63
C PRO A 143 -5.01 6.07 15.12
N PRO A 144 -5.06 7.14 14.29
CA PRO A 144 -5.71 8.39 14.69
C PRO A 144 -7.14 8.16 15.22
N PRO A 145 -7.67 9.04 16.09
CA PRO A 145 -8.76 8.80 17.05
C PRO A 145 -10.14 8.43 16.48
N ARG A 146 -10.27 8.17 15.17
CA ARG A 146 -11.51 7.64 14.57
C ARG A 146 -11.69 6.13 14.82
N HIS A 147 -10.69 5.47 15.40
CA HIS A 147 -10.63 4.02 15.64
C HIS A 147 -10.89 3.68 17.08
N VAL A 148 -12.10 3.98 17.56
CA VAL A 148 -12.55 3.37 18.81
C VAL A 148 -13.09 1.98 18.46
N PRO A 149 -12.46 0.88 18.94
CA PRO A 149 -13.05 -0.45 18.83
C PRO A 149 -14.43 -0.37 19.48
N ARG A 150 -15.49 -0.66 18.70
CA ARG A 150 -16.83 -0.74 19.25
C ARG A 150 -17.03 -2.16 19.80
N PRO A 151 -17.14 -2.34 21.13
CA PRO A 151 -17.13 -3.67 21.75
C PRO A 151 -18.32 -4.56 21.38
N ALA A 152 -19.36 -4.01 20.72
CA ALA A 152 -20.58 -4.75 20.37
C ALA A 152 -20.66 -5.19 18.90
N ARG A 153 -19.62 -5.00 18.07
CA ARG A 153 -19.71 -5.26 16.62
C ARG A 153 -18.67 -6.25 16.13
N ARG A 154 -19.17 -7.33 15.53
CA ARG A 154 -18.40 -8.45 14.99
C ARG A 154 -17.53 -8.00 13.82
N ASN A 155 -16.21 -8.19 13.92
CA ASN A 155 -15.25 -7.81 12.89
C ASN A 155 -15.18 -8.84 11.77
N VAL A 156 -14.98 -8.37 10.53
CA VAL A 156 -14.92 -9.21 9.33
C VAL A 156 -13.64 -9.01 8.56
N ARG A 157 -13.05 -7.81 8.52
CA ARG A 157 -11.86 -7.58 7.69
C ARG A 157 -10.92 -6.58 8.33
N LEU A 158 -9.64 -6.90 8.32
CA LEU A 158 -8.54 -6.02 8.71
C LEU A 158 -7.61 -5.85 7.52
N GLU A 159 -7.22 -4.63 7.22
CA GLU A 159 -6.28 -4.32 6.14
C GLU A 159 -5.29 -3.25 6.57
N LEU A 160 -4.01 -3.54 6.37
CA LEU A 160 -2.89 -2.63 6.49
C LEU A 160 -2.46 -2.18 5.10
N ALA A 161 -2.24 -0.89 4.90
CA ALA A 161 -1.84 -0.33 3.61
C ALA A 161 -0.66 0.63 3.79
N ALA A 162 0.49 0.29 3.23
CA ALA A 162 1.67 1.11 3.18
C ALA A 162 1.67 1.97 1.92
N ARG A 163 1.74 3.30 2.06
CA ARG A 163 2.01 4.20 0.92
C ARG A 163 3.50 4.21 0.64
N ARG A 164 3.86 4.02 -0.62
CA ARG A 164 5.26 3.94 -1.02
C ARG A 164 5.94 5.31 -0.90
N SER A 165 7.12 5.32 -0.30
CA SER A 165 8.05 6.45 -0.34
C SER A 165 9.44 5.99 -0.81
N ARG A 166 9.75 6.35 -2.08
CA ARG A 166 11.00 6.11 -2.83
C ARG A 166 11.50 4.65 -2.92
N LYS A 167 12.40 4.37 -3.86
CA LYS A 167 13.14 3.08 -3.92
C LYS A 167 14.15 3.09 -2.76
N SER A 168 14.21 2.04 -1.96
CA SER A 168 15.33 1.85 -1.04
C SER A 168 16.49 1.25 -1.83
N ILE A 169 17.70 1.80 -1.64
CA ILE A 169 18.93 1.09 -2.00
C ILE A 169 19.12 0.03 -0.92
N PRO A 170 19.25 -1.25 -1.26
CA PRO A 170 19.47 -2.29 -0.24
C PRO A 170 20.80 -2.00 0.47
N GLN A 171 20.73 -1.64 1.75
CA GLN A 171 21.89 -1.64 2.64
C GLN A 171 22.17 -3.09 3.08
N TYR A 172 22.60 -3.93 2.14
CA TYR A 172 23.37 -5.11 2.52
C TYR A 172 24.80 -4.64 2.75
N SER A 173 25.16 -4.46 4.02
CA SER A 173 26.56 -4.33 4.43
C SER A 173 27.30 -5.53 3.86
N ALA A 174 28.21 -5.28 2.91
CA ALA A 174 29.14 -6.28 2.45
C ALA A 174 29.93 -6.77 3.68
N VAL A 175 29.62 -7.98 4.14
CA VAL A 175 30.54 -8.75 4.97
C VAL A 175 31.74 -8.99 4.07
N GLY A 176 32.76 -8.16 4.21
CA GLY A 176 33.99 -8.28 3.47
C GLY A 176 34.63 -9.63 3.77
N CYS A 177 34.51 -10.55 2.82
CA CYS A 177 35.42 -11.69 2.73
C CYS A 177 36.84 -11.16 2.78
N GLY A 178 37.58 -11.58 3.80
CA GLY A 178 39.00 -11.32 3.91
C GLY A 178 39.73 -11.88 2.70
N ASN A 179 40.63 -11.09 2.14
CA ASN A 179 41.78 -11.61 1.44
C ASN A 179 43.02 -10.83 1.89
N SER A 180 43.86 -11.57 2.59
CA SER A 180 45.24 -11.26 2.93
C SER A 180 46.03 -10.96 1.65
N THR A 181 46.74 -9.83 1.62
CA THR A 181 48.05 -9.69 0.95
C THR A 181 48.78 -8.46 1.50
N ARG A 182 49.59 -8.71 2.52
CA ARG A 182 50.96 -8.22 2.77
C ARG A 182 51.40 -6.92 2.05
N THR A 183 51.75 -5.89 2.81
CA THR A 183 53.12 -5.31 2.80
C THR A 183 53.36 -4.42 4.02
N SER A 184 54.56 -4.59 4.57
CA SER A 184 55.15 -3.97 5.75
C SER A 184 55.28 -2.45 5.63
N ASN A 185 55.08 -1.73 6.74
CA ASN A 185 56.17 -0.96 7.33
C ASN A 185 55.90 -0.57 8.79
N SER A 186 56.94 -0.83 9.58
CA SER A 186 57.17 -0.51 10.97
C SER A 186 56.99 0.97 11.30
N THR A 187 56.35 1.27 12.43
CA THR A 187 56.93 2.07 13.52
C THR A 187 56.06 1.87 14.77
N GLN A 188 56.62 1.14 15.73
CA GLN A 188 56.12 1.04 17.10
C GLN A 188 56.17 2.42 17.77
N ARG A 189 55.13 2.77 18.53
CA ARG A 189 55.23 3.55 19.77
C ARG A 189 53.99 3.31 20.62
N ILE A 190 54.19 2.54 21.69
CA ILE A 190 53.33 2.43 22.88
C ILE A 190 53.68 3.63 23.79
N PRO A 191 52.70 4.29 24.44
CA PRO A 191 52.62 4.21 25.91
C PRO A 191 51.17 4.00 26.39
N LEU A 192 50.92 3.02 27.25
CA LEU A 192 50.99 3.08 28.72
C LEU A 192 49.87 3.93 29.37
N TYR A 193 49.07 3.22 30.16
CA TYR A 193 48.04 3.69 31.08
C TYR A 193 48.50 4.85 31.97
N ALA A 194 47.60 5.81 32.23
CA ALA A 194 47.68 6.69 33.38
C ALA A 194 46.31 6.82 34.05
N THR A 195 46.23 6.26 35.25
CA THR A 195 45.25 6.45 36.31
C THR A 195 45.34 7.86 36.91
N ALA A 196 44.19 8.38 37.39
CA ALA A 196 43.95 9.49 38.34
C ALA A 196 42.85 10.40 37.76
N GLY A 197 41.73 10.72 38.40
CA GLY A 197 41.43 10.78 39.82
C GLY A 197 40.79 12.16 40.09
N ARG A 198 39.51 12.18 40.43
CA ARG A 198 38.88 12.97 41.51
C ARG A 198 37.42 12.58 41.64
#